data_AF-A0A932DU85-F1
#
_entry.id   AF-A0A932DU85-F1
#
_cell.length_a   1.000
_cell.length_b   1.000
_cell.length_c   1.000
_cell.angle_alpha   90.00
_cell.angle_beta   90.00
_cell.angle_gamma   90.00
#
_symmetry.space_group_name_H-M   'P 1'
#
loop_
_entity.id
_entity.type
_entity.pdbx_description
1 polymer ?
#
loop_
_entity_poly.entity_id
_entity_poly.type
_entity_poly.pdbx_seq_one_letter_code
_entity_poly.pdbx_strand_id
1 'polypeptide(L)'
;YGQHPPLDPQQAAAATAPWSPVPWHVLALMEEAVQRGLAAFSREEAVRRGIPWLDLVRDQKLKEGLAPLVADFARRGHVPAALTRFVTADDARERWAALHRFFDRHGHFLVTNGPYRLEAGSADGAVLQAFRDFTYPLGVGSYDRYPVPLRAYVARVEPRGDRLEIHAEVERVEKFMRSYRIVREPLRVPASGADPREIPVCRYVVVAPGGEVADAGTAARSGNTYTLSRGASLKPGPYTILVACYLGENQMNPEIRPVAHRVGAR
;
A
#
# COMPACT_ATOMS: atom_id res chain seq x y z
N TYR A 1 12.10 -22.69 -0.75
CA TYR A 1 13.26 -22.58 0.16
C TYR A 1 14.49 -23.02 -0.60
N GLY A 2 15.47 -22.13 -0.75
CA GLY A 2 16.64 -22.36 -1.60
C GLY A 2 17.53 -23.50 -1.10
N GLN A 3 18.28 -24.12 -2.01
CA GLN A 3 19.17 -25.26 -1.75
C GLN A 3 20.42 -24.91 -0.91
N HIS A 4 20.51 -23.70 -0.38
CA HIS A 4 21.59 -23.26 0.50
C HIS A 4 21.00 -22.65 1.77
N PRO A 5 21.41 -23.14 2.96
CA PRO A 5 21.08 -22.44 4.19
C PRO A 5 21.68 -21.02 4.13
N PRO A 6 20.95 -19.98 4.54
CA PRO A 6 21.52 -18.64 4.65
C PRO A 6 22.74 -18.68 5.59
N LEU A 7 23.82 -18.01 5.18
CA LEU A 7 25.11 -18.05 5.89
C LEU A 7 25.03 -17.36 7.26
N ASP A 8 24.04 -16.48 7.45
CA ASP A 8 23.73 -15.85 8.73
C ASP A 8 22.22 -15.55 8.90
N PRO A 9 21.75 -15.27 10.14
CA PRO A 9 20.34 -14.95 10.43
C PRO A 9 19.81 -13.68 9.76
N GLN A 10 20.66 -12.71 9.42
CA GLN A 10 20.23 -11.47 8.76
C GLN A 10 19.95 -11.69 7.27
N GLN A 11 20.74 -12.52 6.59
CA GLN A 11 20.49 -12.97 5.23
C GLN A 11 19.24 -13.86 5.14
N ALA A 12 19.01 -14.70 6.15
CA ALA A 12 17.79 -15.47 6.28
C ALA A 12 16.56 -14.54 6.36
N ALA A 13 16.61 -13.54 7.24
CA ALA A 13 15.55 -12.57 7.44
C ALA A 13 15.31 -11.70 6.20
N ALA A 14 16.37 -11.27 5.51
CA ALA A 14 16.28 -10.47 4.28
C ALA A 14 15.69 -11.26 3.09
N ALA A 15 15.89 -12.59 3.04
CA ALA A 15 15.36 -13.46 1.98
C ALA A 15 13.90 -13.87 2.18
N THR A 16 13.37 -13.76 3.41
CA THR A 16 11.95 -13.95 3.70
C THR A 16 11.20 -12.64 3.52
N ALA A 17 10.28 -12.60 2.56
CA ALA A 17 9.29 -11.54 2.52
C ALA A 17 8.60 -11.46 3.90
N PRO A 18 8.38 -10.27 4.47
CA PRO A 18 7.73 -10.14 5.77
C PRO A 18 6.24 -10.55 5.74
N TRP A 19 5.74 -10.95 4.57
CA TRP A 19 4.40 -11.49 4.34
C TRP A 19 4.47 -12.85 3.63
N SER A 20 3.46 -13.69 3.86
CA SER A 20 3.32 -14.96 3.13
C SER A 20 3.11 -14.71 1.63
N PRO A 21 3.80 -15.46 0.74
CA PRO A 21 3.59 -15.35 -0.71
C PRO A 21 2.26 -15.94 -1.18
N VAL A 22 1.58 -16.70 -0.32
CA VAL A 22 0.27 -17.34 -0.57
C VAL A 22 -0.77 -16.84 0.44
N PRO A 23 -2.07 -16.82 0.12
CA PRO A 23 -3.10 -16.41 1.06
C PRO A 23 -3.25 -17.43 2.20
N TRP A 24 -3.80 -16.99 3.33
CA TRP A 24 -3.82 -17.77 4.58
C TRP A 24 -4.49 -19.15 4.44
N HIS A 25 -5.53 -19.29 3.62
CA HIS A 25 -6.26 -20.54 3.44
C HIS A 25 -5.43 -21.57 2.66
N VAL A 26 -4.57 -21.12 1.75
CA VAL A 26 -3.60 -22.01 1.10
C VAL A 26 -2.53 -22.44 2.10
N LEU A 27 -2.02 -21.53 2.94
CA LEU A 27 -1.06 -21.87 3.98
C LEU A 27 -1.64 -22.89 4.98
N ALA A 28 -2.86 -22.68 5.46
CA ALA A 28 -3.54 -23.61 6.36
C ALA A 28 -3.76 -25.00 5.72
N LEU A 29 -4.08 -25.06 4.43
CA LEU A 29 -4.17 -26.33 3.69
C LEU A 29 -2.81 -27.04 3.62
N MET A 30 -1.72 -26.30 3.39
CA MET A 30 -0.37 -26.85 3.37
C MET A 30 0.03 -27.40 4.75
N GLU A 31 -0.27 -26.66 5.82
CA GLU A 31 -0.03 -27.09 7.20
C GLU A 31 -0.80 -28.37 7.53
N GLU A 32 -2.09 -28.43 7.18
CA GLU A 32 -2.92 -29.63 7.38
C GLU A 32 -2.36 -30.83 6.62
N ALA A 33 -1.90 -30.64 5.38
CA ALA A 33 -1.28 -31.70 4.59
C ALA A 33 -0.04 -32.28 5.27
N VAL A 34 0.79 -31.41 5.85
CA VAL A 34 2.01 -31.81 6.56
C VAL A 34 1.71 -32.48 7.90
N GLN A 35 0.73 -31.97 8.64
CA GLN A 35 0.24 -32.57 9.89
C GLN A 35 -0.32 -33.98 9.66
N ARG A 36 -1.03 -34.20 8.55
CA ARG A 36 -1.54 -35.52 8.14
C ARG A 36 -0.49 -36.43 7.50
N GLY A 37 0.73 -35.95 7.32
CA GLY A 37 1.82 -36.71 6.69
C GLY A 37 1.63 -36.97 5.19
N LEU A 38 0.78 -36.19 4.51
CA LEU A 38 0.57 -36.29 3.06
C LEU A 38 1.79 -35.80 2.27
N ALA A 39 2.50 -34.82 2.83
CA ALA A 39 3.74 -34.29 2.26
C ALA A 39 4.59 -33.63 3.36
N ALA A 40 5.82 -33.22 3.02
CA ALA A 40 6.66 -32.38 3.87
C ALA A 40 6.93 -31.01 3.24
N PHE A 41 7.09 -29.96 4.05
CA PHE A 41 7.40 -28.60 3.57
C PHE A 41 8.77 -28.50 2.88
N SER A 42 9.77 -29.24 3.38
CA SER A 42 11.12 -29.24 2.83
C SER A 42 11.45 -30.56 2.15
N ARG A 43 12.40 -30.51 1.23
CA ARG A 43 12.84 -31.68 0.47
C ARG A 43 13.62 -32.65 1.36
N GLU A 44 14.40 -32.11 2.29
CA GLU A 44 15.19 -32.86 3.26
C GLU A 44 14.26 -33.66 4.19
N GLU A 45 13.16 -33.04 4.64
CA GLU A 45 12.17 -33.68 5.48
C GLU A 45 11.38 -34.77 4.73
N ALA A 46 11.03 -34.50 3.47
CA ALA A 46 10.40 -35.48 2.58
C ALA A 46 11.25 -36.75 2.45
N VAL A 47 12.55 -36.58 2.18
CA VAL A 47 13.52 -37.69 2.10
C VAL A 47 13.61 -38.43 3.43
N ARG A 48 13.78 -37.71 4.55
CA ARG A 48 13.93 -38.31 5.88
C ARG A 48 12.73 -39.17 6.28
N ARG A 49 11.52 -38.72 5.97
CA ARG A 49 10.25 -39.39 6.32
C ARG A 49 9.78 -40.39 5.27
N GLY A 50 10.38 -40.42 4.09
CA GLY A 50 9.92 -41.24 2.97
C GLY A 50 8.54 -40.82 2.44
N ILE A 51 8.19 -39.54 2.53
CA ILE A 51 6.92 -38.98 2.03
C ILE A 51 7.19 -37.95 0.93
N PRO A 52 6.19 -37.60 0.09
CA PRO A 52 6.37 -36.60 -0.97
C PRO A 52 6.78 -35.22 -0.43
N TRP A 53 7.52 -34.47 -1.25
CA TRP A 53 7.71 -33.04 -1.02
C TRP A 53 6.44 -32.28 -1.42
N LEU A 54 6.05 -31.28 -0.64
CA LEU A 54 4.81 -30.54 -0.83
C LEU A 54 4.81 -29.79 -2.17
N ASP A 55 3.98 -30.27 -3.10
CA ASP A 55 3.85 -29.73 -4.45
C ASP A 55 2.37 -29.50 -4.79
N LEU A 56 1.92 -28.25 -4.71
CA LEU A 56 0.53 -27.87 -4.94
C LEU A 56 0.12 -27.88 -6.42
N VAL A 57 1.05 -28.16 -7.33
CA VAL A 57 0.87 -28.02 -8.79
C VAL A 57 1.00 -29.36 -9.49
N ARG A 58 2.13 -30.04 -9.33
CA ARG A 58 2.53 -31.19 -10.15
C ARG A 58 2.12 -32.53 -9.53
N ASP A 59 2.05 -32.63 -8.21
CA ASP A 59 1.71 -33.89 -7.54
C ASP A 59 0.20 -34.14 -7.56
N GLN A 60 -0.25 -34.99 -8.48
CA GLN A 60 -1.66 -35.33 -8.64
C GLN A 60 -2.25 -36.03 -7.42
N LYS A 61 -1.49 -36.95 -6.80
CA LYS A 61 -1.95 -37.73 -5.63
C LYS A 61 -2.12 -36.81 -4.42
N LEU A 62 -1.19 -35.87 -4.23
CA LEU A 62 -1.33 -34.86 -3.18
C LEU A 62 -2.58 -34.01 -3.43
N LYS A 63 -2.76 -33.46 -4.63
CA LYS A 63 -3.94 -32.63 -4.96
C LYS A 63 -5.26 -33.37 -4.73
N GLU A 64 -5.34 -34.64 -5.09
CA GLU A 64 -6.51 -35.50 -4.81
C GLU A 64 -6.75 -35.70 -3.31
N GLY A 65 -5.69 -35.77 -2.50
CA GLY A 65 -5.79 -35.78 -1.04
C GLY A 65 -6.21 -34.43 -0.42
N LEU A 66 -5.87 -33.31 -1.07
CA LEU A 66 -6.20 -31.96 -0.58
C LEU A 66 -7.64 -31.54 -0.91
N ALA A 67 -8.20 -31.95 -2.05
CA ALA A 67 -9.54 -31.52 -2.46
C ALA A 67 -10.64 -31.85 -1.43
N PRO A 68 -10.69 -33.07 -0.82
CA PRO A 68 -11.63 -33.37 0.26
C PRO A 68 -11.43 -32.52 1.51
N LEU A 69 -10.19 -32.13 1.83
CA LEU A 69 -9.89 -31.24 2.97
C LEU A 69 -10.45 -29.84 2.74
N VAL A 70 -10.28 -29.30 1.53
CA VAL A 70 -10.86 -28.00 1.15
C VAL A 70 -12.39 -28.03 1.24
N ALA A 71 -13.02 -29.10 0.74
CA ALA A 71 -14.47 -29.27 0.85
C ALA A 71 -14.93 -29.38 2.32
N ASP A 72 -14.18 -30.08 3.17
CA ASP A 72 -14.48 -30.19 4.59
C ASP A 72 -14.32 -28.86 5.34
N PHE A 73 -13.23 -28.13 5.08
CA PHE A 73 -13.00 -26.80 5.63
C PHE A 73 -14.07 -25.80 5.19
N ALA A 74 -14.55 -25.87 3.95
CA ALA A 74 -15.67 -25.09 3.47
C ALA A 74 -16.96 -25.44 4.22
N ARG A 75 -17.27 -26.73 4.43
CA ARG A 75 -18.47 -27.15 5.19
C ARG A 75 -18.43 -26.72 6.65
N ARG A 76 -17.26 -26.74 7.28
CA ARG A 76 -17.11 -26.37 8.70
C ARG A 76 -16.91 -24.88 8.94
N GLY A 77 -16.66 -24.09 7.88
CA GLY A 77 -16.22 -22.70 8.04
C GLY A 77 -14.92 -22.63 8.83
N HIS A 78 -13.96 -23.51 8.53
CA HIS A 78 -12.74 -23.66 9.32
C HIS A 78 -11.89 -22.38 9.30
N VAL A 79 -11.64 -21.83 10.49
CA VAL A 79 -10.75 -20.69 10.73
C VAL A 79 -9.56 -21.17 11.57
N PRO A 80 -8.31 -21.01 11.11
CA PRO A 80 -7.13 -21.29 11.94
C PRO A 80 -7.17 -20.48 13.23
N ALA A 81 -6.72 -21.06 14.35
CA ALA A 81 -6.81 -20.43 15.68
C ALA A 81 -6.23 -19.01 15.72
N ALA A 82 -5.10 -18.80 15.05
CA ALA A 82 -4.43 -17.50 14.94
C ALA A 82 -5.26 -16.40 14.23
N LEU A 83 -6.27 -16.79 13.44
CA LEU A 83 -7.09 -15.88 12.61
C LEU A 83 -8.50 -15.67 13.13
N THR A 84 -8.88 -16.32 14.24
CA THR A 84 -10.24 -16.24 14.83
C THR A 84 -10.69 -14.82 15.17
N ARG A 85 -9.76 -13.88 15.40
CA ARG A 85 -10.06 -12.47 15.65
C ARG A 85 -10.23 -11.62 14.38
N PHE A 86 -9.88 -12.16 13.22
CA PHE A 86 -9.79 -11.41 11.96
C PHE A 86 -10.68 -11.95 10.85
N VAL A 87 -11.13 -13.20 10.96
CA VAL A 87 -11.86 -13.91 9.91
C VAL A 87 -13.08 -14.58 10.54
N THR A 88 -14.27 -14.28 10.02
CA THR A 88 -15.49 -14.96 10.45
C THR A 88 -15.60 -16.35 9.81
N ALA A 89 -16.45 -17.20 10.36
CA ALA A 89 -16.72 -18.51 9.76
C ALA A 89 -17.26 -18.37 8.32
N ASP A 90 -18.10 -17.36 8.06
CA ASP A 90 -18.68 -17.14 6.73
C ASP A 90 -17.62 -16.64 5.73
N ASP A 91 -16.75 -15.70 6.13
CA ASP A 91 -15.59 -15.30 5.32
C ASP A 91 -14.72 -16.51 4.97
N ALA A 92 -14.48 -17.41 5.93
CA ALA A 92 -13.72 -18.63 5.70
C ALA A 92 -14.42 -19.56 4.71
N ARG A 93 -15.74 -19.76 4.83
CA ARG A 93 -16.52 -20.56 3.86
C ARG A 93 -16.34 -20.02 2.45
N GLU A 94 -16.43 -18.71 2.26
CA GLU A 94 -16.24 -18.07 0.96
C GLU A 94 -14.83 -18.29 0.42
N ARG A 95 -13.80 -18.16 1.26
CA ARG A 95 -12.39 -18.39 0.89
C ARG A 95 -12.14 -19.84 0.49
N TRP A 96 -12.62 -20.82 1.27
CA TRP A 96 -12.49 -22.23 0.94
C TRP A 96 -13.25 -22.60 -0.35
N ALA A 97 -14.46 -22.08 -0.53
CA ALA A 97 -15.22 -22.27 -1.76
C ALA A 97 -14.52 -21.62 -2.97
N ALA A 98 -13.89 -20.47 -2.80
CA ALA A 98 -13.09 -19.83 -3.84
C ALA A 98 -11.85 -20.67 -4.20
N LEU A 99 -11.18 -21.27 -3.21
CA LEU A 99 -10.06 -22.18 -3.45
C LEU A 99 -10.49 -23.46 -4.18
N HIS A 100 -11.65 -24.02 -3.83
CA HIS A 100 -12.22 -25.16 -4.56
C HIS A 100 -12.47 -24.81 -6.02
N ARG A 101 -13.18 -23.70 -6.29
CA ARG A 101 -13.42 -23.23 -7.67
C ARG A 101 -12.12 -22.90 -8.42
N PHE A 102 -11.09 -22.44 -7.71
CA PHE A 102 -9.78 -22.21 -8.29
C PHE A 102 -9.14 -23.53 -8.73
N PHE A 103 -9.16 -24.55 -7.88
CA PHE A 103 -8.68 -25.88 -8.22
C PHE A 103 -9.45 -26.49 -9.41
N ASP A 104 -10.79 -26.39 -9.44
CA ASP A 104 -11.60 -26.90 -10.55
C ASP A 104 -11.21 -26.27 -11.89
N ARG A 105 -10.89 -24.97 -11.89
CA ARG A 105 -10.53 -24.24 -13.12
C ARG A 105 -9.09 -24.40 -13.55
N HIS A 106 -8.15 -24.50 -12.61
CA HIS A 106 -6.71 -24.41 -12.89
C HIS A 106 -5.97 -25.73 -12.62
N GLY A 107 -6.62 -26.71 -11.99
CA GLY A 107 -6.04 -28.02 -11.71
C GLY A 107 -4.94 -28.04 -10.63
N HIS A 108 -4.78 -26.94 -9.88
CA HIS A 108 -3.77 -26.81 -8.83
C HIS A 108 -4.24 -25.91 -7.66
N PHE A 109 -3.57 -25.97 -6.51
CA PHE A 109 -3.88 -25.17 -5.32
C PHE A 109 -2.96 -23.95 -5.11
N LEU A 110 -1.97 -23.75 -6.00
CA LEU A 110 -1.05 -22.62 -5.92
C LEU A 110 -1.72 -21.27 -6.28
N VAL A 111 -2.31 -20.62 -5.29
CA VAL A 111 -2.74 -19.21 -5.34
C VAL A 111 -1.62 -18.34 -4.75
N THR A 112 -1.25 -17.26 -5.42
CA THR A 112 -0.20 -16.33 -4.98
C THR A 112 -0.78 -14.95 -4.68
N ASN A 113 -0.14 -14.20 -3.78
CA ASN A 113 -0.50 -12.82 -3.44
C ASN A 113 0.11 -11.78 -4.41
N GLY A 114 0.51 -12.20 -5.61
CA GLY A 114 1.28 -11.38 -6.55
C GLY A 114 0.54 -11.06 -7.86
N PRO A 115 1.12 -10.22 -8.72
CA PRO A 115 0.50 -9.78 -9.97
C PRO A 115 0.50 -10.87 -11.06
N TYR A 116 0.97 -12.08 -10.76
CA TYR A 116 1.10 -13.19 -11.69
C TYR A 116 0.48 -14.46 -11.12
N ARG A 117 -0.30 -15.15 -11.95
CA ARG A 117 -0.85 -16.49 -11.68
C ARG A 117 -0.17 -17.51 -12.58
N LEU A 118 0.05 -18.72 -12.09
CA LEU A 118 0.47 -19.85 -12.93
C LEU A 118 -0.65 -20.21 -13.91
N GLU A 119 -0.36 -20.19 -15.21
CA GLU A 119 -1.29 -20.60 -16.26
C GLU A 119 -0.96 -22.03 -16.74
N ALA A 120 0.32 -22.31 -16.94
CA ALA A 120 0.80 -23.63 -17.33
C ALA A 120 2.21 -23.86 -16.79
N GLY A 121 2.59 -25.13 -16.62
CA GLY A 121 3.94 -25.52 -16.22
C GLY A 121 4.34 -26.83 -16.88
N SER A 122 5.63 -26.96 -17.17
CA SER A 122 6.28 -28.19 -17.63
C SER A 122 7.51 -28.47 -16.75
N ALA A 123 8.27 -29.52 -17.08
CA ALA A 123 9.57 -29.76 -16.46
C ALA A 123 10.56 -28.63 -16.75
N ASP A 124 10.43 -27.97 -17.91
CA ASP A 124 11.42 -27.04 -18.46
C ASP A 124 11.02 -25.56 -18.31
N GLY A 125 9.81 -25.27 -17.84
CA GLY A 125 9.38 -23.88 -17.67
C GLY A 125 7.97 -23.71 -17.10
N ALA A 126 7.62 -22.44 -16.86
CA ALA A 126 6.29 -22.04 -16.42
C ALA A 126 5.81 -20.82 -17.21
N VAL A 127 4.52 -20.82 -17.55
CA VAL A 127 3.83 -19.68 -18.14
C VAL A 127 3.04 -18.98 -17.05
N LEU A 128 3.33 -17.70 -16.86
CA LEU A 128 2.65 -16.86 -15.89
C LEU A 128 1.72 -15.88 -16.59
N GLN A 129 0.46 -15.83 -16.17
CA GLN A 129 -0.51 -14.85 -16.62
C GLN A 129 -0.54 -13.67 -15.66
N ALA A 130 -0.40 -12.45 -16.20
CA ALA A 130 -0.57 -11.23 -15.41
C ALA A 130 -2.04 -11.09 -14.97
N PHE A 131 -2.26 -10.89 -13.68
CA PHE A 131 -3.57 -10.62 -13.12
C PHE A 131 -3.99 -9.19 -13.51
N ARG A 132 -5.01 -9.08 -14.36
CA ARG A 132 -5.54 -7.82 -14.90
C ARG A 132 -7.03 -7.66 -14.60
N ASP A 133 -7.44 -8.08 -13.41
CA ASP A 133 -8.83 -7.95 -12.98
C ASP A 133 -9.08 -6.51 -12.53
N PHE A 134 -10.06 -5.85 -13.15
CA PHE A 134 -10.44 -4.48 -12.79
C PHE A 134 -11.11 -4.37 -11.42
N THR A 135 -11.54 -5.50 -10.83
CA THR A 135 -12.01 -5.56 -9.44
C THR A 135 -10.86 -5.56 -8.43
N TYR A 136 -9.61 -5.71 -8.88
CA TYR A 136 -8.46 -5.61 -8.00
C TYR A 136 -8.28 -4.15 -7.53
N PRO A 137 -8.26 -3.89 -6.22
CA PRO A 137 -8.27 -2.52 -5.69
C PRO A 137 -6.96 -1.76 -5.97
N LEU A 138 -5.89 -2.46 -6.36
CA LEU A 138 -4.57 -1.89 -6.63
C LEU A 138 -4.25 -2.01 -8.12
N GLY A 139 -4.97 -1.23 -8.93
CA GLY A 139 -4.79 -1.16 -10.37
C GLY A 139 -3.44 -0.60 -10.81
N VAL A 140 -3.26 -0.50 -12.13
CA VAL A 140 -2.08 0.14 -12.72
C VAL A 140 -1.99 1.57 -12.22
N GLY A 141 -0.83 1.93 -11.67
CA GLY A 141 -0.55 3.27 -11.17
C GLY A 141 -0.81 3.49 -9.67
N SER A 142 -1.39 2.52 -8.96
CA SER A 142 -1.65 2.65 -7.50
C SER A 142 -0.38 2.93 -6.68
N TYR A 143 0.80 2.58 -7.22
CA TYR A 143 2.09 2.77 -6.58
C TYR A 143 2.93 3.90 -7.20
N ASP A 144 2.47 4.62 -8.23
CA ASP A 144 3.27 5.60 -8.98
C ASP A 144 3.79 6.76 -8.12
N ARG A 145 3.13 7.05 -6.99
CA ARG A 145 3.53 8.08 -6.03
C ARG A 145 4.89 7.82 -5.36
N TYR A 146 5.32 6.56 -5.27
CA TYR A 146 6.59 6.21 -4.64
C TYR A 146 7.80 6.43 -5.58
N PRO A 147 7.78 5.95 -6.84
CA PRO A 147 8.84 6.26 -7.80
C PRO A 147 8.75 7.68 -8.35
N VAL A 148 7.58 8.34 -8.30
CA VAL A 148 7.38 9.72 -8.76
C VAL A 148 6.75 10.57 -7.64
N PRO A 149 7.55 10.99 -6.65
CA PRO A 149 7.05 11.73 -5.50
C PRO A 149 6.77 13.19 -5.89
N LEU A 150 5.53 13.47 -6.28
CA LEU A 150 5.09 14.82 -6.69
C LEU A 150 5.16 15.81 -5.53
N ARG A 151 5.39 17.09 -5.86
CA ARG A 151 5.53 18.18 -4.90
C ARG A 151 4.43 19.22 -5.07
N ALA A 152 4.21 19.98 -4.00
CA ALA A 152 3.42 21.20 -4.03
C ALA A 152 4.30 22.37 -3.61
N TYR A 153 3.94 23.56 -4.08
CA TYR A 153 4.71 24.77 -3.92
C TYR A 153 3.82 25.93 -3.51
N VAL A 154 4.35 26.84 -2.70
CA VAL A 154 3.70 28.12 -2.41
C VAL A 154 4.02 29.08 -3.54
N ALA A 155 3.06 29.35 -4.42
CA ALA A 155 3.26 30.26 -5.55
C ALA A 155 3.20 31.73 -5.12
N ARG A 156 2.23 32.10 -4.28
CA ARG A 156 2.09 33.45 -3.72
C ARG A 156 1.27 33.44 -2.43
N VAL A 157 1.50 34.45 -1.57
CA VAL A 157 0.75 34.65 -0.33
C VAL A 157 0.19 36.09 -0.27
N GLU A 158 -1.14 36.14 -0.37
CA GLU A 158 -2.10 37.25 -0.37
C GLU A 158 -2.58 37.77 0.99
N PRO A 159 -2.28 38.97 1.51
CA PRO A 159 -3.06 39.48 2.64
C PRO A 159 -4.48 39.86 2.19
N ARG A 160 -5.51 39.33 2.85
CA ARG A 160 -6.93 39.61 2.57
C ARG A 160 -7.66 39.91 3.88
N GLY A 161 -7.62 41.16 4.32
CA GLY A 161 -8.18 41.55 5.62
C GLY A 161 -7.43 40.87 6.77
N ASP A 162 -8.16 40.08 7.56
CA ASP A 162 -7.70 39.35 8.75
C ASP A 162 -7.16 37.94 8.44
N ARG A 163 -7.06 37.56 7.17
CA ARG A 163 -6.52 36.27 6.71
C ARG A 163 -5.41 36.43 5.70
N LEU A 164 -4.53 35.42 5.62
CA LEU A 164 -3.64 35.24 4.48
C LEU A 164 -4.22 34.18 3.56
N GLU A 165 -4.22 34.48 2.27
CA GLU A 165 -4.59 33.59 1.18
C GLU A 165 -3.32 33.05 0.52
N ILE A 166 -3.17 31.73 0.52
CA ILE A 166 -2.03 31.01 -0.05
C ILE A 166 -2.49 30.40 -1.37
N HIS A 167 -1.82 30.80 -2.45
CA HIS A 167 -1.99 30.15 -3.74
C HIS A 167 -0.91 29.09 -3.90
N ALA A 168 -1.33 27.87 -4.21
CA ALA A 168 -0.45 26.75 -4.40
C ALA A 168 -0.31 26.40 -5.89
N GLU A 169 0.84 25.88 -6.25
CA GLU A 169 1.07 25.13 -7.48
C GLU A 169 1.39 23.68 -7.12
N VAL A 170 1.00 22.76 -8.00
CA VAL A 170 1.19 21.32 -7.81
C VAL A 170 1.89 20.72 -9.01
N GLU A 171 2.73 19.73 -8.77
CA GLU A 171 3.25 18.87 -9.83
C GLU A 171 2.19 17.86 -10.26
N ARG A 172 2.11 17.64 -11.57
CA ARG A 172 1.30 16.59 -12.19
C ARG A 172 2.15 15.81 -13.16
N VAL A 173 1.84 14.52 -13.28
CA VAL A 173 2.44 13.65 -14.29
C VAL A 173 1.62 13.75 -15.57
N GLU A 174 2.24 14.23 -16.63
CA GLU A 174 1.73 14.03 -17.98
C GLU A 174 2.40 12.80 -18.59
N LYS A 175 1.60 11.77 -18.85
CA LYS A 175 2.09 10.52 -19.45
C LYS A 175 1.88 10.53 -20.96
N PHE A 176 2.91 10.13 -21.68
CA PHE A 176 2.85 9.82 -23.11
C PHE A 176 3.45 8.43 -23.33
N MET A 177 2.58 7.42 -23.53
CA MET A 177 2.98 6.02 -23.62
C MET A 177 3.79 5.57 -22.39
N ARG A 178 5.06 5.21 -22.58
CA ARG A 178 5.99 4.76 -21.52
C ARG A 178 6.85 5.89 -20.97
N SER A 179 6.72 7.09 -21.51
CA SER A 179 7.41 8.29 -21.06
C SER A 179 6.46 9.14 -20.23
N TYR A 180 7.03 9.90 -19.30
CA TYR A 180 6.28 10.92 -18.58
C TYR A 180 7.12 12.17 -18.43
N ARG A 181 6.44 13.30 -18.28
CA ARG A 181 7.03 14.55 -17.80
C ARG A 181 6.25 15.06 -16.60
N ILE A 182 6.95 15.73 -15.70
CA ILE A 182 6.34 16.41 -14.58
C ILE A 182 6.12 17.86 -14.99
N VAL A 183 4.90 18.33 -14.85
CA VAL A 183 4.52 19.73 -15.11
C VAL A 183 4.06 20.37 -13.81
N ARG A 184 4.36 21.66 -13.63
CA ARG A 184 3.91 22.45 -12.49
C ARG A 184 2.76 23.33 -12.93
N GLU A 185 1.63 23.24 -12.24
CA GLU A 185 0.41 23.96 -12.59
C GLU A 185 -0.24 24.62 -11.36
N PRO A 186 -0.99 25.73 -11.54
CA PRO A 186 -1.82 26.29 -10.50
C PRO A 186 -2.82 25.27 -9.95
N LEU A 187 -2.99 25.26 -8.63
CA LEU A 187 -3.98 24.41 -7.99
C LEU A 187 -5.38 24.72 -8.54
N ARG A 188 -6.12 23.67 -8.88
CA ARG A 188 -7.51 23.74 -9.33
C ARG A 188 -8.44 23.24 -8.23
N VAL A 189 -9.73 23.56 -8.36
CA VAL A 189 -10.78 22.94 -7.53
C VAL A 189 -10.79 21.44 -7.85
N PRO A 190 -10.75 20.54 -6.85
CA PRO A 190 -10.75 19.11 -7.10
C PRO A 190 -12.09 18.73 -7.73
N ALA A 191 -12.08 17.81 -8.69
CA ALA A 191 -13.32 17.21 -9.18
C ALA A 191 -14.03 16.43 -8.06
N SER A 192 -15.34 16.25 -8.19
CA SER A 192 -16.08 15.36 -7.28
C SER A 192 -15.48 13.95 -7.33
N GLY A 193 -15.15 13.39 -6.16
CA GLY A 193 -14.51 12.07 -6.06
C GLY A 193 -13.01 12.05 -6.38
N ALA A 194 -12.32 13.20 -6.45
CA ALA A 194 -10.87 13.23 -6.58
C ALA A 194 -10.18 12.45 -5.45
N ASP A 195 -9.08 11.75 -5.77
CA ASP A 195 -8.27 11.09 -4.75
C ASP A 195 -7.80 12.16 -3.74
N PRO A 196 -8.10 12.00 -2.43
CA PRO A 196 -7.63 12.93 -1.40
C PRO A 196 -6.12 13.17 -1.43
N ARG A 197 -5.34 12.23 -1.95
CA ARG A 197 -3.88 12.34 -2.09
C ARG A 197 -3.44 13.31 -3.18
N GLU A 198 -4.30 13.63 -4.14
CA GLU A 198 -4.06 14.69 -5.14
C GLU A 198 -4.31 16.10 -4.61
N ILE A 199 -4.89 16.21 -3.41
CA ILE A 199 -5.19 17.47 -2.77
C ILE A 199 -3.99 17.85 -1.88
N PRO A 200 -3.28 18.95 -2.17
CA PRO A 200 -2.14 19.30 -1.35
C PRO A 200 -2.57 19.74 0.05
N VAL A 201 -1.66 19.63 1.01
CA VAL A 201 -1.85 20.13 2.37
C VAL A 201 -0.85 21.25 2.58
N CYS A 202 -1.30 22.45 2.92
CA CYS A 202 -0.40 23.56 3.27
C CYS A 202 -0.35 23.70 4.80
N ARG A 203 0.85 23.60 5.36
CA ARG A 203 1.12 23.78 6.79
C ARG A 203 1.89 25.07 7.00
N TYR A 204 1.73 25.63 8.19
CA TYR A 204 2.41 26.86 8.58
C TYR A 204 3.00 26.77 9.97
N VAL A 205 4.05 27.54 10.19
CA VAL A 205 4.66 27.82 11.51
C VAL A 205 4.82 29.32 11.64
N VAL A 206 4.32 29.90 12.72
CA VAL A 206 4.47 31.31 13.06
C VAL A 206 5.61 31.45 14.06
N VAL A 207 6.62 32.24 13.69
CA VAL A 207 7.84 32.45 14.47
C VAL A 207 7.84 33.90 14.98
N ALA A 208 7.98 34.05 16.30
CA ALA A 208 8.15 35.34 16.96
C ALA A 208 9.55 35.92 16.69
N PRO A 209 9.79 37.22 16.95
CA PRO A 209 11.09 37.86 16.67
C PRO A 209 12.26 37.23 17.42
N GLY A 210 12.00 36.65 18.59
CA GLY A 210 12.99 35.92 19.39
C GLY A 210 13.27 34.49 18.91
N GLY A 211 12.63 34.04 17.82
CA GLY A 211 12.79 32.68 17.26
C GLY A 211 11.85 31.63 17.84
N GLU A 212 11.04 31.98 18.85
CA GLU A 212 10.05 31.07 19.43
C GLU A 212 8.88 30.80 18.47
N VAL A 213 8.37 29.57 18.48
CA VAL A 213 7.16 29.20 17.73
C VAL A 213 5.93 29.69 18.49
N ALA A 214 5.24 30.66 17.90
CA ALA A 214 4.05 31.29 18.49
C ALA A 214 2.75 30.58 18.10
N ASP A 215 2.71 29.94 16.93
CA ASP A 215 1.59 29.12 16.45
C ASP A 215 2.08 28.16 15.35
N ALA A 216 1.36 27.07 15.12
CA ALA A 216 1.60 26.17 13.99
C ALA A 216 0.32 25.42 13.65
N GLY A 217 0.11 25.13 12.37
CA GLY A 217 -1.12 24.47 11.96
C GLY A 217 -1.18 24.09 10.49
N THR A 218 -2.39 23.73 10.08
CA THR A 218 -2.74 23.45 8.68
C THR A 218 -3.67 24.55 8.19
N ALA A 219 -3.34 25.17 7.06
CA ALA A 219 -4.17 26.18 6.45
C ALA A 219 -5.46 25.54 5.91
N ALA A 220 -6.60 26.19 6.12
CA ALA A 220 -7.89 25.69 5.67
C ALA A 220 -8.03 25.88 4.16
N ARG A 221 -8.47 24.86 3.42
CA ARG A 221 -8.67 24.97 1.98
C ARG A 221 -9.92 25.81 1.67
N SER A 222 -9.82 26.73 0.72
CA SER A 222 -10.93 27.52 0.20
C SER A 222 -10.87 27.53 -1.33
N GLY A 223 -11.64 26.64 -1.97
CA GLY A 223 -11.64 26.49 -3.43
C GLY A 223 -10.29 26.03 -3.98
N ASN A 224 -9.58 26.94 -4.66
CA ASN A 224 -8.25 26.75 -5.23
C ASN A 224 -7.11 27.38 -4.41
N THR A 225 -7.42 27.92 -3.23
CA THR A 225 -6.45 28.53 -2.31
C THR A 225 -6.52 27.89 -0.93
N TYR A 226 -5.60 28.30 -0.05
CA TYR A 226 -5.66 28.01 1.37
C TYR A 226 -5.70 29.30 2.17
N THR A 227 -6.41 29.31 3.28
CA THR A 227 -6.54 30.46 4.17
C THR A 227 -6.02 30.14 5.55
N LEU A 228 -5.29 31.06 6.15
CA LEU A 228 -4.94 31.03 7.58
C LEU A 228 -5.26 32.37 8.23
N SER A 229 -5.77 32.33 9.46
CA SER A 229 -6.10 33.52 10.23
C SER A 229 -4.85 34.25 10.70
N ARG A 230 -4.84 35.58 10.67
CA ARG A 230 -3.68 36.42 10.98
C ARG A 230 -3.39 36.59 12.47
N GLY A 231 -3.79 35.63 13.31
CA GLY A 231 -3.41 35.60 14.72
C GLY A 231 -4.46 36.14 15.68
N ALA A 232 -5.69 35.61 15.64
CA ALA A 232 -6.70 35.90 16.66
C ALA A 232 -6.21 35.61 18.11
N SER A 233 -5.21 34.73 18.25
CA SER A 233 -4.57 34.33 19.51
C SER A 233 -3.17 34.94 19.73
N LEU A 234 -2.64 35.72 18.78
CA LEU A 234 -1.27 36.24 18.85
C LEU A 234 -1.24 37.63 19.50
N LYS A 235 -0.19 37.91 20.29
CA LYS A 235 0.04 39.24 20.85
C LYS A 235 0.39 40.24 19.72
N PRO A 236 0.10 41.54 19.88
CA PRO A 236 0.54 42.55 18.92
C PRO A 236 2.07 42.55 18.75
N GLY A 237 2.55 42.56 17.51
CA GLY A 237 3.97 42.50 17.22
C GLY A 237 4.30 41.96 15.82
N PRO A 238 5.59 42.00 15.44
CA PRO A 238 6.07 41.39 14.21
C PRO A 238 6.24 39.87 14.37
N TYR A 239 5.97 39.13 13.30
CA TYR A 239 6.10 37.68 13.20
C TYR A 239 6.58 37.29 11.80
N THR A 240 7.19 36.11 11.68
CA THR A 240 7.45 35.47 10.39
C THR A 240 6.61 34.22 10.28
N ILE A 241 5.78 34.11 9.24
CA ILE A 241 5.01 32.91 8.95
C ILE A 241 5.75 32.11 7.90
N LEU A 242 6.18 30.91 8.26
CA LEU A 242 6.78 29.93 7.36
C LEU A 242 5.68 29.05 6.81
N VAL A 243 5.46 29.04 5.50
CA VAL A 243 4.43 28.24 4.84
C VAL A 243 5.07 27.21 3.92
N ALA A 244 4.59 25.97 3.97
CA ALA A 244 5.00 24.90 3.07
C ALA A 244 3.77 24.10 2.62
N CYS A 245 3.76 23.67 1.36
CA CYS A 245 2.71 22.81 0.81
C CYS A 245 3.27 21.43 0.45
N TYR A 246 2.48 20.39 0.68
CA TYR A 246 2.84 18.99 0.53
C TYR A 246 1.82 18.28 -0.35
N LEU A 247 2.22 17.27 -1.12
CA LEU A 247 1.34 16.54 -2.03
C LEU A 247 1.61 15.04 -1.96
N GLY A 248 0.57 14.20 -2.07
CA GLY A 248 0.74 12.76 -2.24
C GLY A 248 1.53 12.05 -1.15
N GLU A 249 1.47 12.54 0.10
CA GLU A 249 2.29 12.07 1.25
C GLU A 249 3.80 12.34 1.11
N ASN A 250 4.25 13.05 0.07
CA ASN A 250 5.62 13.49 -0.06
C ASN A 250 5.91 14.67 0.89
N GLN A 251 6.60 14.38 1.99
CA GLN A 251 7.01 15.36 2.99
C GLN A 251 8.49 15.74 2.87
N MET A 252 9.19 15.24 1.84
CA MET A 252 10.62 15.42 1.70
C MET A 252 10.95 16.78 1.08
N ASN A 253 11.87 17.51 1.72
CA ASN A 253 12.44 18.76 1.22
C ASN A 253 11.39 19.76 0.68
N PRO A 254 10.39 20.14 1.49
CA PRO A 254 9.40 21.12 1.05
C PRO A 254 10.06 22.47 0.80
N GLU A 255 9.55 23.22 -0.17
CA GLU A 255 9.90 24.63 -0.28
C GLU A 255 9.16 25.41 0.81
N ILE A 256 9.92 26.12 1.65
CA ILE A 256 9.37 26.94 2.73
C ILE A 256 9.37 28.40 2.28
N ARG A 257 8.20 29.00 2.23
CA ARG A 257 8.02 30.43 1.93
C ARG A 257 7.88 31.22 3.22
N PRO A 258 8.85 32.09 3.58
CA PRO A 258 8.69 33.03 4.67
C PRO A 258 7.79 34.20 4.25
N VAL A 259 6.91 34.61 5.15
CA VAL A 259 5.98 35.74 4.97
C VAL A 259 6.08 36.62 6.21
N ALA A 260 6.51 37.87 6.01
CA ALA A 260 6.49 38.85 7.09
C ALA A 260 5.04 39.18 7.47
N HIS A 261 4.73 39.10 8.77
CA HIS A 261 3.40 39.36 9.29
C HIS A 261 3.48 40.27 10.52
N ARG A 262 2.48 41.13 10.71
CA ARG A 262 2.37 41.99 11.89
C ARG A 262 0.94 41.93 12.42
N VAL A 263 0.82 41.66 13.72
CA VAL A 263 -0.44 41.65 14.44
C VAL A 263 -0.65 43.03 15.06
N GLY A 264 -1.82 43.64 14.84
CA GLY A 264 -2.21 44.91 15.47
C GLY A 264 -1.90 46.19 14.70
N ALA A 265 -1.53 46.13 13.41
CA ALA A 265 -1.45 47.31 12.56
C ALA A 265 -2.76 47.48 11.76
N ARG A 266 -3.44 48.61 11.96
CA ARG A 266 -4.32 49.19 10.92
C ARG A 266 -3.45 49.87 9.88
#